data_AF-A0A382E1E2-F1
#
_entry.id   AF-A0A382E1E2-F1
#
_cell.length_a   1.000
_cell.length_b   1.000
_cell.length_c   1.000
_cell.angle_alpha   90.00
_cell.angle_beta   90.00
_cell.angle_gamma   90.00
#
_symmetry.space_group_name_H-M   'P 1'
#
loop_
_entity.id
_entity.type
_entity.pdbx_description
1 polymer ?
#
loop_
_entity_poly.entity_id
_entity_poly.type
_entity_poly.pdbx_seq_one_letter_code
_entity_poly.pdbx_strand_id
1 'polypeptide(L)' 'KQLLRDWLTENGYQKKFDDTRSNGEEPIAPSIPSDLVSKMTQRYVVAYERLTGCTL' A
#
# COMPACT_ATOMS: atom_id res chain seq x y z
N LYS A 1 6.89 4.63 -1.72
CA LYS A 1 6.14 3.83 -0.71
C LYS A 1 5.43 4.66 0.36
N GLN A 2 5.53 6.00 0.38
CA GLN A 2 4.95 6.82 1.46
C GLN A 2 3.41 6.82 1.47
N LEU A 3 2.77 7.02 0.31
CA LEU A 3 1.30 7.00 0.16
C LEU A 3 0.60 5.80 0.80
N LEU A 4 1.14 4.58 0.62
CA LEU A 4 0.51 3.38 1.20
C LEU A 4 0.62 3.38 2.73
N ARG A 5 1.77 3.80 3.26
CA ARG A 5 1.96 3.90 4.70
C ARG A 5 1.02 4.94 5.29
N ASP A 6 0.95 6.11 4.68
CA ASP A 6 0.08 7.19 5.15
C ASP A 6 -1.40 6.73 5.14
N TRP A 7 -1.85 6.07 4.06
CA TRP A 7 -3.21 5.53 3.99
C TRP A 7 -3.46 4.44 5.05
N LEU A 8 -2.52 3.51 5.27
CA LEU A 8 -2.67 2.46 6.29
C LEU A 8 -2.75 3.06 7.70
N THR A 9 -2.00 4.13 7.98
CA THR A 9 -2.05 4.85 9.24
C THR A 9 -3.36 5.64 9.39
N GLU A 10 -3.80 6.36 8.36
CA GLU A 10 -5.07 7.12 8.35
C GLU A 10 -6.29 6.20 8.52
N ASN A 11 -6.25 4.99 7.95
CA ASN A 11 -7.34 4.03 8.05
C ASN A 11 -7.27 3.19 9.34
N GLY A 12 -6.34 3.50 10.26
CA GLY A 12 -6.20 2.79 11.53
C GLY A 12 -5.81 1.32 11.40
N TYR A 13 -5.32 0.90 10.23
CA TYR A 13 -5.00 -0.51 9.96
C TYR A 13 -3.85 -1.00 10.83
N GLN A 14 -2.91 -0.12 11.17
CA GLN A 14 -1.79 -0.45 12.06
C GLN A 14 -2.27 -1.01 13.41
N LYS A 15 -3.25 -0.36 14.05
CA LYS A 15 -3.81 -0.83 15.31
C LYS A 15 -4.52 -2.17 15.14
N LYS A 16 -5.31 -2.30 14.07
CA LYS A 16 -6.05 -3.53 13.77
C LYS A 16 -5.13 -4.73 13.54
N PHE A 17 -4.01 -4.49 12.85
CA PHE A 17 -2.93 -5.45 12.62
C PHE A 17 -2.25 -5.86 13.93
N ASP A 18 -1.90 -4.88 14.77
CA ASP A 18 -1.26 -5.14 16.07
C ASP A 18 -2.20 -5.92 17.00
N ASP A 19 -3.50 -5.58 17.02
CA ASP A 19 -4.53 -6.29 17.79
C ASP A 19 -4.72 -7.73 17.31
N THR A 20 -4.82 -7.98 16.00
CA THR A 20 -4.95 -9.36 15.45
C THR A 20 -3.70 -10.19 15.74
N ARG A 21 -2.52 -9.59 15.56
CA ARG A 21 -1.24 -10.25 15.86
C ARG A 21 -1.10 -10.57 17.35
N SER A 22 -1.56 -9.69 18.24
CA SER A 22 -1.57 -9.92 19.68
C SER A 22 -2.55 -11.03 20.08
N ASN A 23 -3.63 -11.23 19.33
CA ASN A 23 -4.59 -12.32 19.52
C ASN A 23 -4.12 -13.66 18.91
N GLY A 24 -2.96 -13.69 18.26
CA GLY A 24 -2.44 -14.89 17.58
C GLY A 24 -3.15 -15.21 16.26
N GLU A 25 -3.93 -14.27 15.74
CA GLU A 25 -4.65 -14.38 14.47
C GLU A 25 -3.84 -13.78 13.33
N GLU A 26 -3.99 -14.32 12.12
CA GLU A 26 -3.37 -13.73 10.94
C GLU A 26 -4.11 -12.44 10.55
N PRO A 27 -3.41 -11.29 10.50
CA PRO A 27 -4.02 -10.03 10.14
C PRO A 27 -4.51 -10.07 8.69
N ILE A 28 -5.81 -9.83 8.50
CA ILE A 28 -6.45 -9.82 7.18
C ILE A 28 -6.03 -8.55 6.44
N ALA A 29 -5.37 -8.71 5.28
CA ALA A 29 -5.01 -7.61 4.41
C ALA A 29 -6.26 -6.76 4.07
N PRO A 30 -6.18 -5.42 4.22
CA PRO A 30 -7.33 -4.58 3.93
C PRO A 30 -7.54 -4.56 2.42
N SER A 31 -8.80 -4.49 1.99
CA SER A 31 -9.10 -4.21 0.58
C SER A 31 -8.69 -2.78 0.27
N ILE A 32 -7.59 -2.62 -0.46
CA ILE A 32 -7.08 -1.31 -0.87
C ILE A 32 -7.99 -0.75 -1.97
N PRO A 33 -8.43 0.52 -1.90
CA PRO A 33 -9.22 1.14 -2.95
C PRO A 33 -8.48 1.11 -4.29
N SER A 34 -9.18 0.76 -5.37
CA SER A 34 -8.63 0.73 -6.73
C SER A 34 -7.99 2.06 -7.14
N ASP A 35 -8.55 3.18 -6.68
CA ASP A 35 -8.02 4.53 -6.90
C ASP A 35 -6.60 4.72 -6.31
N LEU A 36 -6.36 4.17 -5.12
CA LEU A 36 -5.05 4.22 -4.47
C LEU A 36 -4.05 3.32 -5.19
N VAL A 37 -4.49 2.13 -5.59
CA VAL A 37 -3.68 1.19 -6.37
C VAL A 37 -3.25 1.85 -7.68
N SER A 38 -4.17 2.46 -8.43
CA SER A 38 -3.85 3.17 -9.68
C SER A 38 -2.82 4.28 -9.48
N LYS A 39 -2.96 5.12 -8.45
CA LYS A 39 -1.99 6.18 -8.14
C LYS A 39 -0.61 5.62 -7.78
N MET A 40 -0.56 4.50 -7.07
CA MET A 40 0.71 3.83 -6.76
C MET A 40 1.33 3.23 -8.01
N THR A 41 0.56 2.50 -8.81
CA THR A 41 1.00 1.87 -10.05
C THR A 41 1.56 2.92 -10.99
N GLN A 42 0.86 4.03 -11.20
CA GLN A 42 1.33 5.11 -12.07
C GLN A 42 2.67 5.69 -11.58
N ARG A 43 2.85 5.88 -10.27
CA ARG A 43 4.14 6.33 -9.73
C ARG A 43 5.26 5.31 -9.93
N TYR A 44 4.95 4.02 -9.83
CA TYR A 44 5.93 2.95 -10.07
C TYR A 44 6.29 2.83 -11.55
N VAL A 45 5.31 2.93 -12.45
CA VAL A 45 5.50 2.96 -13.90
C VAL A 45 6.40 4.13 -14.27
N VAL A 46 6.04 5.36 -13.87
CA VAL A 46 6.85 6.55 -14.16
C VAL A 46 8.28 6.45 -13.59
N ALA A 47 8.43 5.90 -12.39
CA ALA A 47 9.76 5.71 -11.80
C ALA A 47 10.57 4.67 -12.59
N TYR A 48 9.94 3.56 -12.99
CA TYR A 48 10.56 2.54 -13.81
C TYR A 48 10.99 3.11 -15.16
N GLU A 49 10.09 3.77 -15.89
CA GLU A 49 10.36 4.40 -17.19
C GLU A 49 11.50 5.41 -17.11
N ARG A 50 11.55 6.21 -16.05
CA ARG A 50 12.65 7.17 -15.83
C ARG A 50 13.98 6.49 -15.52
N LEU A 51 13.96 5.34 -14.85
CA LEU A 51 15.17 4.61 -14.48
C LEU A 51 15.71 3.76 -15.63
N THR A 52 14.83 3.16 -16.43
CA THR A 52 15.21 2.22 -17.50
C THR A 52 15.21 2.85 -18.88
N GLY A 53 14.51 3.98 -19.07
CA GLY A 53 14.28 4.57 -20.39
C GLY A 53 13.31 3.76 -21.27
N CYS A 54 12.74 2.68 -20.73
CA CYS A 54 11.79 1.80 -21.42
C CYS A 54 10.37 2.10 -20.95
N THR A 55 9.46 2.27 -21.89
CA THR A 55 8.01 2.32 -21.64
C THR A 55 7.47 0.92 -21.33
N LEU A 56 6.62 0.83 -20.30
CA LEU A 56 5.98 -0.41 -19.82
C LEU A 56 4.75 -0.78 -20.65
#